data_AF-A0A0D0DCJ8-F1
#
_entry.id   AF-A0A0D0DCJ8-F1
#
_cell.length_a   1.000
_cell.length_b   1.000
_cell.length_c   1.000
_cell.angle_alpha   90.00
_cell.angle_beta   90.00
_cell.angle_gamma   90.00
#
_symmetry.space_group_name_H-M   'P 1'
#
loop_
_entity.id
_entity.type
_entity.pdbx_description
1 polymer ?
#
loop_
_entity_poly.entity_id
_entity_poly.type
_entity_poly.pdbx_seq_one_letter_code
_entity_poly.pdbx_strand_id
1 'polypeptide(L)'
;VEMDLQTSRQLLSSMKKTLTAKLSALGVEEERELKNLKASPYLCDRINARALKQHICDRLRQQKFELDRLQHDYRQTINEKKLHVHTQSALKHREPAITTLVAKYNSLCDKLQGHISSGSGPQQALVPKKISREGLFSLDVDDEIWQDVGLEDREDTGLIPAWLGDDEVRQGINNALELDQCVEEEKRLQRERCAMQDWMLAEWDALKNAQNLKTIMYQLHERQELLASLCAVWQDAVSYIPPLYIMPTSWGPSLFDIATAHTNQKHGFLAGADESDLSDSDDSLSSGGSEGSGEDAEFMDLVEELAMLD
;
A
#
# COMPACT_ATOMS: atom_id res chain seq x y z
N VAL A 1 45.04 -68.91 19.56
CA VAL A 1 44.00 -68.79 18.51
C VAL A 1 42.76 -68.06 19.01
N GLU A 2 42.00 -68.58 19.99
CA GLU A 2 40.80 -67.87 20.50
C GLU A 2 41.10 -66.58 21.27
N MET A 3 42.18 -66.57 22.09
CA MET A 3 42.66 -65.37 22.79
C MET A 3 43.15 -64.29 21.83
N ASP A 4 43.83 -64.66 20.74
CA ASP A 4 44.33 -63.72 19.72
C ASP A 4 43.20 -63.07 18.92
N LEU A 5 42.08 -63.78 18.78
CA LEU A 5 40.89 -63.29 18.11
C LEU A 5 40.16 -62.27 18.99
N GLN A 6 40.13 -62.48 20.31
CA GLN A 6 39.56 -61.53 21.27
C GLN A 6 40.40 -60.25 21.39
N THR A 7 41.73 -60.37 21.49
CA THR A 7 42.63 -59.20 21.53
C THR A 7 42.56 -58.38 20.24
N SER A 8 42.52 -59.05 19.08
CA SER A 8 42.33 -58.38 17.78
C SER A 8 40.98 -57.65 17.68
N ARG A 9 39.90 -58.24 18.21
CA ARG A 9 38.58 -57.60 18.28
C ARG A 9 38.58 -56.37 19.20
N GLN A 10 39.24 -56.45 20.34
CA GLN A 10 39.37 -55.32 21.27
C GLN A 10 40.17 -54.17 20.64
N LEU A 11 41.28 -54.49 19.96
CA LEU A 11 42.10 -53.51 19.25
C LEU A 11 41.30 -52.80 18.14
N LEU A 12 40.57 -53.57 17.32
CA LEU A 12 39.66 -53.02 16.30
C LEU A 12 38.58 -52.13 16.91
N SER A 13 38.02 -52.49 18.08
CA SER A 13 37.04 -51.64 18.76
C SER A 13 37.64 -50.31 19.23
N SER A 14 38.89 -50.33 19.73
CA SER A 14 39.60 -49.13 20.17
C SER A 14 39.94 -48.20 19.00
N MET A 15 40.41 -48.77 17.88
CA MET A 15 40.70 -48.03 16.66
C MET A 15 39.43 -47.42 16.06
N LYS A 16 38.29 -48.14 16.05
CA LYS A 16 37.00 -47.60 15.62
C LYS A 16 36.58 -46.40 16.47
N LYS A 17 36.71 -46.48 17.81
CA LYS A 17 36.38 -45.35 18.71
C LYS A 17 37.29 -44.13 18.49
N THR A 18 38.59 -44.33 18.28
CA THR A 18 39.50 -43.23 17.96
C THR A 18 39.20 -42.63 16.60
N LEU A 19 38.79 -43.45 15.63
CA LEU A 19 38.41 -43.00 14.29
C LEU A 19 37.12 -42.19 14.34
N THR A 20 36.08 -42.64 15.06
CA THR A 20 34.84 -41.86 15.24
C THR A 20 35.10 -40.54 15.98
N ALA A 21 35.95 -40.54 17.01
CA ALA A 21 36.30 -39.30 17.72
C ALA A 21 37.10 -38.31 16.85
N LYS A 22 37.92 -38.81 15.92
CA LYS A 22 38.59 -37.96 14.94
C LYS A 22 37.65 -37.50 13.82
N LEU A 23 36.72 -38.35 13.38
CA LEU A 23 35.71 -37.96 12.39
C LEU A 23 34.75 -36.90 12.92
N SER A 24 34.35 -36.99 14.19
CA SER A 24 33.55 -35.96 14.85
C SER A 24 34.33 -34.67 15.07
N ALA A 25 35.60 -34.74 15.50
CA ALA A 25 36.47 -33.57 15.64
C ALA A 25 36.77 -32.88 14.29
N LEU A 26 36.69 -33.61 13.18
CA LEU A 26 36.85 -33.09 11.82
C LEU A 26 35.51 -32.64 11.19
N GLY A 27 34.37 -32.76 11.89
CA GLY A 27 33.06 -32.35 11.39
C GLY A 27 32.54 -33.16 10.19
N VAL A 28 33.13 -34.33 9.90
CA VAL A 28 32.78 -35.12 8.69
C VAL A 28 31.36 -35.68 8.75
N GLU A 29 30.87 -35.97 9.96
CA GLU A 29 29.48 -36.40 10.19
C GLU A 29 28.51 -35.23 10.00
N GLU A 30 28.83 -34.05 10.54
CA GLU A 30 28.06 -32.81 10.37
C GLU A 30 27.98 -32.40 8.88
N GLU A 31 29.08 -32.50 8.12
CA GLU A 31 29.06 -32.24 6.67
C GLU A 31 28.17 -33.21 5.90
N ARG A 32 28.11 -34.49 6.30
CA ARG A 32 27.24 -35.48 5.67
C ARG A 32 25.79 -35.21 6.02
N GLU A 33 25.51 -34.88 7.27
CA GLU A 33 24.19 -34.47 7.72
C GLU A 33 23.72 -33.21 7.00
N LEU A 34 24.58 -32.19 6.85
CA LEU A 34 24.29 -31.00 6.06
C LEU A 34 24.03 -31.31 4.58
N LYS A 35 24.81 -32.21 3.97
CA LYS A 35 24.58 -32.65 2.58
C LYS A 35 23.24 -33.40 2.46
N ASN A 36 22.90 -34.24 3.43
CA ASN A 36 21.61 -34.93 3.47
C ASN A 36 20.45 -33.94 3.68
N LEU A 37 20.66 -32.92 4.52
CA LEU A 37 19.69 -31.88 4.82
C LEU A 37 19.44 -30.99 3.59
N LYS A 38 20.50 -30.59 2.89
CA LYS A 38 20.42 -29.88 1.60
C LYS A 38 19.78 -30.72 0.49
N ALA A 39 19.93 -32.05 0.55
CA ALA A 39 19.29 -32.95 -0.39
C ALA A 39 17.80 -33.23 -0.05
N SER A 40 17.31 -32.79 1.11
CA SER A 40 15.91 -32.98 1.49
C SER A 40 14.99 -32.15 0.59
N PRO A 41 14.09 -32.78 -0.19
CA PRO A 41 13.21 -32.06 -1.11
C PRO A 41 12.27 -31.11 -0.37
N TYR A 42 11.84 -31.48 0.85
CA TYR A 42 10.99 -30.65 1.69
C TYR A 42 11.68 -29.33 2.07
N LEU A 43 12.96 -29.37 2.47
CA LEU A 43 13.67 -28.17 2.90
C LEU A 43 13.98 -27.25 1.73
N CYS A 44 14.36 -27.81 0.58
CA CYS A 44 14.52 -27.04 -0.65
C CYS A 44 13.21 -26.34 -1.06
N ASP A 45 12.09 -27.06 -1.09
CA ASP A 45 10.78 -26.48 -1.40
C ASP A 45 10.38 -25.39 -0.40
N ARG A 46 10.69 -25.57 0.90
CA ARG A 46 10.40 -24.59 1.96
C ARG A 46 11.24 -23.32 1.83
N ILE A 47 12.55 -23.45 1.61
CA ILE A 47 13.45 -22.31 1.40
C ILE A 47 13.05 -21.54 0.14
N ASN A 48 12.74 -22.25 -0.95
CA ASN A 48 12.28 -21.64 -2.20
C ASN A 48 10.94 -20.92 -2.01
N ALA A 49 10.01 -21.50 -1.26
CA ALA A 49 8.73 -20.86 -0.95
C ALA A 49 8.93 -19.56 -0.15
N ARG A 50 9.82 -19.57 0.85
CA ARG A 50 10.16 -18.37 1.64
C ARG A 50 10.81 -17.28 0.78
N ALA A 51 11.79 -17.63 -0.05
CA ALA A 51 12.45 -16.68 -0.94
C ALA A 51 11.47 -16.06 -1.96
N LEU A 52 10.59 -16.87 -2.55
CA LEU A 52 9.55 -16.39 -3.46
C LEU A 52 8.57 -15.46 -2.75
N LYS A 53 8.18 -15.81 -1.52
CA LYS A 53 7.29 -14.97 -0.73
C LYS A 53 7.90 -13.61 -0.43
N GLN A 54 9.17 -13.56 0.01
CA GLN A 54 9.89 -12.30 0.22
C GLN A 54 9.95 -11.45 -1.04
N HIS A 55 10.27 -12.07 -2.18
CA HIS A 55 10.34 -11.39 -3.46
C HIS A 55 8.97 -10.84 -3.93
N ILE A 56 7.88 -11.58 -3.69
CA ILE A 56 6.51 -11.09 -3.95
C ILE A 56 6.22 -9.87 -3.08
N CYS A 57 6.51 -9.95 -1.77
CA CYS A 57 6.32 -8.86 -0.83
C CYS A 57 7.15 -7.62 -1.18
N ASP A 58 8.38 -7.78 -1.65
CA ASP A 58 9.22 -6.67 -2.12
C ASP A 58 8.62 -5.99 -3.34
N ARG A 59 8.18 -6.76 -4.34
CA ARG A 59 7.55 -6.21 -5.56
C ARG A 59 6.25 -5.49 -5.28
N LEU A 60 5.42 -6.03 -4.39
CA LEU A 60 4.17 -5.38 -3.99
C LEU A 60 4.43 -4.06 -3.23
N ARG A 61 5.43 -4.03 -2.35
CA ARG A 61 5.85 -2.78 -1.67
C ARG A 61 6.34 -1.74 -2.66
N GLN A 62 7.23 -2.13 -3.58
CA GLN A 62 7.73 -1.23 -4.62
C GLN A 62 6.59 -0.66 -5.47
N GLN A 63 5.65 -1.52 -5.90
CA GLN A 63 4.47 -1.10 -6.65
C GLN A 63 3.60 -0.11 -5.87
N LYS A 64 3.37 -0.36 -4.57
CA LYS A 64 2.63 0.56 -3.70
C LYS A 64 3.32 1.92 -3.60
N PHE A 65 4.62 1.94 -3.32
CA PHE A 65 5.39 3.19 -3.23
C PHE A 65 5.43 3.95 -4.56
N GLU A 66 5.54 3.27 -5.69
CA GLU A 66 5.47 3.89 -7.01
C GLU A 66 4.09 4.52 -7.28
N LEU A 67 3.00 3.83 -6.93
CA LEU A 67 1.64 4.36 -7.05
C LEU A 67 1.42 5.57 -6.13
N ASP A 68 1.83 5.50 -4.87
CA ASP A 68 1.65 6.59 -3.90
C ASP A 68 2.44 7.83 -4.30
N ARG A 69 3.67 7.62 -4.80
CA ARG A 69 4.48 8.70 -5.36
C ARG A 69 3.78 9.37 -6.56
N LEU A 70 3.26 8.59 -7.50
CA LEU A 70 2.52 9.12 -8.65
C LEU A 70 1.26 9.90 -8.23
N GLN A 71 0.53 9.41 -7.23
CA GLN A 71 -0.65 10.12 -6.70
C GLN A 71 -0.27 11.45 -6.05
N HIS A 72 0.86 11.50 -5.34
CA HIS A 72 1.35 12.73 -4.74
C HIS A 72 1.81 13.75 -5.78
N ASP A 73 2.60 13.32 -6.78
CA ASP A 73 3.11 14.18 -7.86
C ASP A 73 1.97 14.73 -8.74
N TYR A 74 0.92 13.93 -8.98
CA TYR A 74 -0.29 14.35 -9.69
C TYR A 74 -1.06 15.45 -8.96
N ARG A 75 -1.14 15.39 -7.63
CA ARG A 75 -1.77 16.46 -6.82
C ARG A 75 -0.97 17.76 -6.88
N GLN A 76 0.34 17.69 -7.09
CA GLN A 76 1.21 18.87 -7.17
C GLN A 76 1.27 19.48 -8.59
N THR A 77 1.04 18.70 -9.64
CA THR A 77 1.19 19.17 -11.03
C THR A 77 -0.02 18.79 -11.92
N ILE A 78 -0.86 19.79 -12.25
CA ILE A 78 -2.09 19.59 -13.06
C ILE A 78 -1.78 19.20 -14.53
N ASN A 79 -0.53 19.32 -14.98
CA ASN A 79 -0.14 19.20 -16.40
C ASN A 79 0.58 17.89 -16.79
N GLU A 80 0.76 16.91 -15.91
CA GLU A 80 1.57 15.70 -16.19
C GLU A 80 0.76 14.42 -16.51
N LYS A 81 -0.42 14.58 -17.12
CA LYS A 81 -1.36 13.46 -17.40
C LYS A 81 -0.73 12.34 -18.26
N LYS A 82 0.15 12.68 -19.21
CA LYS A 82 0.79 11.68 -20.10
C LYS A 82 1.80 10.81 -19.35
N LEU A 83 2.66 11.43 -18.53
CA LEU A 83 3.64 10.69 -17.73
C LEU A 83 2.94 9.75 -16.75
N HIS A 84 1.88 10.24 -16.10
CA HIS A 84 1.03 9.41 -15.23
C HIS A 84 0.45 8.19 -15.96
N VAL A 85 -0.13 8.37 -17.15
CA VAL A 85 -0.69 7.25 -17.94
C VAL A 85 0.40 6.26 -18.33
N HIS A 86 1.59 6.71 -18.73
CA HIS A 86 2.70 5.83 -19.07
C HIS A 86 3.19 5.03 -17.87
N THR A 87 3.42 5.66 -16.72
CA THR A 87 3.89 4.96 -15.52
C THR A 87 2.80 4.03 -14.97
N GLN A 88 1.53 4.44 -14.96
CA GLN A 88 0.43 3.56 -14.56
C GLN A 88 0.29 2.35 -15.50
N SER A 89 0.51 2.54 -16.80
CA SER A 89 0.48 1.43 -17.77
C SER A 89 1.67 0.49 -17.54
N ALA A 90 2.87 1.02 -17.31
CA ALA A 90 4.05 0.23 -16.98
C ALA A 90 3.85 -0.61 -15.70
N LEU A 91 3.19 -0.05 -14.69
CA LEU A 91 2.81 -0.77 -13.48
C LEU A 91 1.84 -1.92 -13.78
N LYS A 92 0.78 -1.67 -14.57
CA LYS A 92 -0.17 -2.70 -15.01
C LYS A 92 0.50 -3.82 -15.79
N HIS A 93 1.51 -3.52 -16.59
CA HIS A 93 2.27 -4.53 -17.32
C HIS A 93 3.09 -5.46 -16.40
N ARG A 94 3.45 -5.02 -15.19
CA ARG A 94 4.19 -5.83 -14.21
C ARG A 94 3.29 -6.70 -13.33
N GLU A 95 2.00 -6.39 -13.24
CA GLU A 95 0.99 -7.20 -12.51
C GLU A 95 0.95 -8.68 -12.91
N PRO A 96 0.92 -9.06 -14.22
CA PRO A 96 0.93 -10.47 -14.61
C PRO A 96 2.19 -11.19 -14.12
N ALA A 97 3.36 -10.55 -14.12
CA ALA A 97 4.58 -11.14 -13.58
C ALA A 97 4.44 -11.47 -12.08
N ILE A 98 3.83 -10.58 -11.29
CA ILE A 98 3.57 -10.82 -9.86
C ILE A 98 2.56 -11.96 -9.66
N THR A 99 1.48 -11.99 -10.45
CA THR A 99 0.49 -13.09 -10.36
C THR A 99 1.09 -14.45 -10.72
N THR A 100 2.03 -14.52 -11.66
CA THR A 100 2.74 -15.77 -11.98
C THR A 100 3.65 -16.21 -10.84
N LEU A 101 4.32 -15.28 -10.14
CA LEU A 101 5.11 -15.59 -8.95
C LEU A 101 4.22 -16.15 -7.82
N VAL A 102 3.05 -15.55 -7.60
CA VAL A 102 2.05 -16.06 -6.64
C VAL A 102 1.57 -17.46 -7.02
N ALA A 103 1.33 -17.72 -8.31
CA ALA A 103 0.97 -19.06 -8.78
C ALA A 103 2.08 -20.08 -8.49
N LYS A 104 3.34 -19.73 -8.72
CA LYS A 104 4.50 -20.56 -8.38
C LYS A 104 4.57 -20.83 -6.87
N TYR A 105 4.42 -19.79 -6.04
CA TYR A 105 4.39 -19.92 -4.59
C TYR A 105 3.27 -20.86 -4.10
N ASN A 106 2.03 -20.67 -4.59
CA ASN A 106 0.91 -21.52 -4.22
C ASN A 106 1.13 -22.99 -4.64
N SER A 107 1.80 -23.23 -5.77
CA SER A 107 2.20 -24.59 -6.18
C SER A 107 3.25 -25.22 -5.25
N LEU A 108 4.16 -24.43 -4.67
CA LEU A 108 5.10 -24.90 -3.66
C LEU A 108 4.38 -25.20 -2.33
N CYS A 109 3.37 -24.42 -1.96
CA CYS A 109 2.53 -24.72 -0.80
C CYS A 109 1.84 -26.08 -0.96
N ASP A 110 1.34 -26.40 -2.16
CA ASP A 110 0.75 -27.71 -2.48
C ASP A 110 1.77 -28.86 -2.36
N LYS A 111 3.01 -28.66 -2.85
CA LYS A 111 4.09 -29.64 -2.68
C LYS A 111 4.45 -29.85 -1.22
N LEU A 112 4.57 -28.77 -0.45
CA LEU A 112 4.85 -28.82 1.00
C LEU A 112 3.74 -29.55 1.75
N GLN A 113 2.47 -29.32 1.40
CA GLN A 113 1.34 -30.08 1.94
C GLN A 113 1.45 -31.58 1.61
N GLY A 114 1.88 -31.92 0.39
CA GLY A 114 2.14 -33.30 -0.04
C GLY A 114 3.27 -33.98 0.77
N HIS A 115 4.39 -33.28 1.00
CA HIS A 115 5.50 -33.79 1.82
C HIS A 115 5.09 -34.04 3.28
N ILE A 116 4.23 -33.18 3.84
CA ILE A 116 3.71 -33.33 5.20
C ILE A 116 2.74 -34.52 5.27
N SER A 117 1.83 -34.63 4.30
CA SER A 117 0.83 -35.72 4.24
C SER A 117 1.47 -37.09 4.03
N SER A 118 2.60 -37.15 3.33
CA SER A 118 3.36 -38.38 3.08
C SER A 118 4.33 -38.76 4.22
N GLY A 119 4.44 -37.94 5.27
CA GLY A 119 5.35 -38.17 6.39
C GLY A 119 6.83 -37.94 6.08
N SER A 120 7.14 -37.32 4.94
CA SER A 120 8.49 -36.90 4.52
C SER A 120 8.92 -35.57 5.15
N GLY A 121 7.95 -34.81 5.67
CA GLY A 121 8.19 -33.58 6.44
C GLY A 121 8.46 -33.83 7.93
N PRO A 122 9.02 -32.84 8.65
CA PRO A 122 9.23 -32.93 10.09
C PRO A 122 7.90 -33.06 10.86
N GLN A 123 7.93 -33.74 12.03
CA GLN A 123 6.74 -34.14 12.81
C GLN A 123 5.82 -32.99 13.26
N GLN A 124 6.26 -31.74 13.20
CA GLN A 124 5.48 -30.54 13.55
C GLN A 124 5.47 -29.49 12.43
N ALA A 125 5.68 -29.91 11.19
CA ALA A 125 5.60 -29.02 10.03
C ALA A 125 4.20 -28.44 9.88
N LEU A 126 4.10 -27.11 9.81
CA LEU A 126 2.89 -26.40 9.44
C LEU A 126 2.91 -26.10 7.94
N VAL A 127 1.76 -26.26 7.29
CA VAL A 127 1.60 -25.90 5.88
C VAL A 127 1.54 -24.37 5.76
N PRO A 128 2.35 -23.73 4.90
CA PRO A 128 2.25 -22.31 4.64
C PRO A 128 0.88 -21.93 4.08
N LYS A 129 0.36 -20.77 4.49
CA LYS A 129 -0.89 -20.23 3.93
C LYS A 129 -0.69 -19.83 2.47
N LYS A 130 -1.68 -20.14 1.63
CA LYS A 130 -1.72 -19.72 0.22
C LYS A 130 -2.08 -18.24 0.12
N ILE A 131 -1.51 -17.57 -0.87
CA ILE A 131 -1.81 -16.17 -1.14
C ILE A 131 -3.03 -16.11 -2.07
N SER A 132 -4.08 -15.39 -1.65
CA SER A 132 -5.23 -15.10 -2.51
C SER A 132 -4.81 -14.21 -3.68
N ARG A 133 -5.38 -14.47 -4.85
CA ARG A 133 -5.20 -13.62 -6.03
C ARG A 133 -6.16 -12.43 -6.04
N GLU A 134 -7.25 -12.55 -5.30
CA GLU A 134 -8.26 -11.50 -5.13
C GLU A 134 -7.73 -10.48 -4.14
N GLY A 135 -7.69 -9.20 -4.51
CA GLY A 135 -7.20 -8.13 -3.63
C GLY A 135 -5.67 -8.05 -3.46
N LEU A 136 -4.88 -8.81 -4.24
CA LEU A 136 -3.41 -8.84 -4.11
C LEU A 136 -2.75 -7.44 -4.22
N PHE A 137 -3.33 -6.57 -5.05
CA PHE A 137 -2.79 -5.23 -5.32
C PHE A 137 -3.41 -4.14 -4.44
N SER A 138 -4.50 -4.42 -3.70
CA SER A 138 -5.04 -3.45 -2.74
C SER A 138 -4.15 -3.31 -1.50
N LEU A 139 -3.26 -4.27 -1.26
CA LEU A 139 -2.19 -4.34 -0.26
C LEU A 139 -2.48 -3.54 1.01
N ASP A 140 -3.00 -4.23 2.01
CA ASP A 140 -3.25 -3.71 3.35
C ASP A 140 -2.21 -4.24 4.36
N VAL A 141 -2.05 -3.54 5.48
CA VAL A 141 -1.11 -3.89 6.55
C VAL A 141 -1.51 -5.19 7.25
N ASP A 142 -2.81 -5.50 7.28
CA ASP A 142 -3.38 -6.70 7.89
C ASP A 142 -3.40 -7.93 6.97
N ASP A 143 -2.93 -7.80 5.72
CA ASP A 143 -2.99 -8.90 4.75
C ASP A 143 -2.15 -10.11 5.20
N GLU A 144 -2.70 -11.31 5.03
CA GLU A 144 -2.02 -12.57 5.42
C GLU A 144 -0.69 -12.79 4.70
N ILE A 145 -0.44 -12.07 3.60
CA ILE A 145 0.82 -12.09 2.87
C ILE A 145 2.02 -11.70 3.74
N TRP A 146 1.82 -10.93 4.80
CA TRP A 146 2.88 -10.53 5.73
C TRP A 146 3.24 -11.61 6.75
N GLN A 147 2.45 -12.69 6.88
CA GLN A 147 2.63 -13.72 7.90
C GLN A 147 3.47 -14.90 7.41
N ASP A 148 4.69 -15.11 7.92
CA ASP A 148 5.59 -16.21 7.51
C ASP A 148 5.29 -17.58 8.18
N VAL A 149 4.03 -17.81 8.54
CA VAL A 149 3.57 -19.03 9.23
C VAL A 149 3.91 -20.28 8.38
N GLY A 150 4.67 -21.21 8.95
CA GLY A 150 5.09 -22.46 8.28
C GLY A 150 6.36 -22.35 7.44
N LEU A 151 6.94 -21.14 7.31
CA LEU A 151 8.18 -20.88 6.58
C LEU A 151 9.37 -20.52 7.50
N GLU A 152 9.11 -20.14 8.75
CA GLU A 152 10.13 -19.85 9.76
C GLU A 152 10.66 -21.12 10.46
N ASP A 153 11.92 -21.06 10.87
CA ASP A 153 12.52 -22.06 11.75
C ASP A 153 12.04 -21.76 13.17
N ARG A 154 11.32 -22.72 13.78
CA ARG A 154 10.75 -22.63 15.14
C ARG A 154 11.79 -22.49 16.27
N GLU A 155 13.03 -22.13 15.97
CA GLU A 155 14.11 -21.98 16.95
C GLU A 155 14.04 -20.66 17.72
N ASP A 156 13.25 -19.67 17.27
CA ASP A 156 12.92 -18.49 18.07
C ASP A 156 11.88 -18.85 19.14
N THR A 157 12.40 -19.40 20.22
CA THR A 157 11.73 -19.52 21.51
C THR A 157 11.16 -18.18 21.99
N GLY A 158 9.84 -18.11 22.05
CA GLY A 158 9.11 -17.14 22.86
C GLY A 158 7.74 -16.88 22.29
N LEU A 159 6.70 -17.44 22.93
CA LEU A 159 5.28 -17.12 22.80
C LEU A 159 4.92 -16.13 21.68
N ILE A 160 4.13 -16.57 20.69
CA ILE A 160 3.56 -15.68 19.66
C ILE A 160 3.06 -14.42 20.36
N PRO A 161 3.63 -13.23 20.05
CA PRO A 161 3.24 -12.00 20.72
C PRO A 161 1.74 -11.82 20.66
N ALA A 162 1.13 -11.32 21.74
CA ALA A 162 -0.33 -11.21 21.82
C ALA A 162 -0.92 -10.36 20.68
N TRP A 163 -0.20 -9.32 20.22
CA TRP A 163 -0.60 -8.52 19.05
C TRP A 163 -0.62 -9.31 17.72
N LEU A 164 -0.01 -10.50 17.66
CA LEU A 164 0.00 -11.36 16.48
C LEU A 164 -0.90 -12.60 16.66
N GLY A 165 -1.01 -13.12 17.87
CA GLY A 165 -1.73 -14.36 18.18
C GLY A 165 -3.13 -14.21 18.77
N ASP A 166 -3.49 -13.02 19.26
CA ASP A 166 -4.77 -12.73 19.88
C ASP A 166 -5.54 -11.68 19.07
N ASP A 167 -6.67 -12.09 18.50
CA ASP A 167 -7.52 -11.23 17.68
C ASP A 167 -8.14 -10.09 18.51
N GLU A 168 -8.39 -10.27 19.81
CA GLU A 168 -8.90 -9.20 20.68
C GLU A 168 -7.85 -8.11 20.87
N VAL A 169 -6.58 -8.49 21.03
CA VAL A 169 -5.48 -7.53 21.16
C VAL A 169 -5.25 -6.78 19.86
N ARG A 170 -5.33 -7.45 18.70
CA ARG A 170 -5.26 -6.80 17.39
C ARG A 170 -6.37 -5.77 17.19
N GLN A 171 -7.61 -6.18 17.45
CA GLN A 171 -8.76 -5.28 17.37
C GLN A 171 -8.61 -4.11 18.35
N GLY A 172 -8.13 -4.38 19.58
CA GLY A 172 -7.86 -3.35 20.58
C GLY A 172 -6.84 -2.31 20.12
N ILE A 173 -5.74 -2.74 19.50
CA ILE A 173 -4.71 -1.85 18.93
C ILE A 173 -5.31 -1.01 17.80
N ASN A 174 -6.03 -1.62 16.86
CA ASN A 174 -6.64 -0.91 15.73
C ASN A 174 -7.65 0.14 16.22
N ASN A 175 -8.53 -0.22 17.16
CA ASN A 175 -9.50 0.71 17.73
C ASN A 175 -8.83 1.86 18.50
N ALA A 176 -7.72 1.60 19.20
CA ALA A 176 -6.96 2.65 19.89
C ALA A 176 -6.32 3.63 18.89
N LEU A 177 -5.74 3.13 17.80
CA LEU A 177 -5.18 3.97 16.73
C LEU A 177 -6.26 4.76 16.00
N GLU A 178 -7.42 4.16 15.75
CA GLU A 178 -8.56 4.86 15.13
C GLU A 178 -9.07 6.00 16.03
N LEU A 179 -9.12 5.77 17.35
CA LEU A 179 -9.47 6.81 18.31
C LEU A 179 -8.46 7.96 18.28
N ASP A 180 -7.17 7.65 18.27
CA ASP A 180 -6.11 8.67 18.20
C ASP A 180 -6.21 9.46 16.88
N GLN A 181 -6.42 8.79 15.74
CA GLN A 181 -6.65 9.43 14.44
C GLN A 181 -7.88 10.34 14.46
N CYS A 182 -9.00 9.89 15.05
CA CYS A 182 -10.20 10.71 15.20
C CYS A 182 -9.91 11.99 16.00
N VAL A 183 -9.15 11.88 17.09
CA VAL A 183 -8.76 13.04 17.92
C VAL A 183 -7.85 14.00 17.16
N GLU A 184 -6.92 13.49 16.37
CA GLU A 184 -6.06 14.32 15.52
C GLU A 184 -6.84 15.01 14.40
N GLU A 185 -7.73 14.29 13.73
CA GLU A 185 -8.58 14.80 12.65
C GLU A 185 -9.53 15.87 13.18
N GLU A 186 -10.15 15.66 14.34
CA GLU A 186 -10.98 16.66 14.99
C GLU A 186 -10.19 17.96 15.23
N LYS A 187 -8.98 17.87 15.80
CA LYS A 187 -8.11 19.04 16.00
C LYS A 187 -7.72 19.69 14.67
N ARG A 188 -7.51 18.92 13.61
CA ARG A 188 -7.21 19.45 12.27
C ARG A 188 -8.38 20.24 11.72
N LEU A 189 -9.59 19.68 11.75
CA LEU A 189 -10.81 20.34 11.31
C LEU A 189 -11.10 21.63 12.09
N GLN A 190 -10.89 21.62 13.41
CA GLN A 190 -11.02 22.83 14.23
C GLN A 190 -10.04 23.94 13.80
N ARG A 191 -8.80 23.59 13.41
CA ARG A 191 -7.83 24.56 12.86
C ARG A 191 -8.24 25.08 11.50
N GLU A 192 -8.65 24.19 10.61
CA GLU A 192 -9.08 24.53 9.24
C GLU A 192 -10.29 25.47 9.27
N ARG A 193 -11.28 25.17 10.13
CA ARG A 193 -12.40 26.09 10.41
C ARG A 193 -11.91 27.49 10.78
N CYS A 194 -10.96 27.58 11.71
CA CYS A 194 -10.45 28.88 12.15
C CYS A 194 -9.73 29.60 11.01
N ALA A 195 -8.90 28.90 10.24
CA ALA A 195 -8.20 29.46 9.10
C ALA A 195 -9.18 29.98 8.01
N MET A 196 -10.27 29.25 7.74
CA MET A 196 -11.33 29.69 6.83
C MET A 196 -11.97 30.99 7.31
N GLN A 197 -12.24 31.09 8.62
CA GLN A 197 -12.84 32.27 9.22
C GLN A 197 -11.89 33.48 9.22
N ASP A 198 -10.63 33.28 9.59
CA ASP A 198 -9.59 34.33 9.52
C ASP A 198 -9.43 34.87 8.10
N TRP A 199 -9.38 33.96 7.12
CA TRP A 199 -9.28 34.32 5.72
C TRP A 199 -10.47 35.16 5.26
N MET A 200 -11.69 34.73 5.62
CA MET A 200 -12.91 35.47 5.25
C MET A 200 -12.94 36.86 5.88
N LEU A 201 -12.55 37.00 7.15
CA LEU A 201 -12.46 38.28 7.83
C LEU A 201 -11.45 39.22 7.16
N ALA A 202 -10.24 38.73 6.89
CA ALA A 202 -9.17 39.50 6.26
C ALA A 202 -9.56 39.95 4.84
N GLU A 203 -10.14 39.04 4.05
CA GLU A 203 -10.55 39.31 2.68
C GLU A 203 -11.71 40.33 2.64
N TRP A 204 -12.68 40.20 3.55
CA TRP A 204 -13.81 41.12 3.64
C TRP A 204 -13.38 42.53 4.06
N ASP A 205 -12.46 42.64 5.02
CA ASP A 205 -11.90 43.93 5.43
C ASP A 205 -11.06 44.57 4.32
N ALA A 206 -10.29 43.77 3.57
CA ALA A 206 -9.55 44.25 2.39
C ALA A 206 -10.51 44.80 1.32
N LEU A 207 -11.63 44.12 1.07
CA LEU A 207 -12.65 44.55 0.12
C LEU A 207 -13.29 45.89 0.54
N LYS A 208 -13.69 46.01 1.81
CA LYS A 208 -14.22 47.26 2.37
C LYS A 208 -13.23 48.42 2.24
N ASN A 209 -11.95 48.17 2.50
CA ASN A 209 -10.90 49.17 2.33
C ASN A 209 -10.72 49.57 0.86
N ALA A 210 -10.79 48.62 -0.08
CA ALA A 210 -10.66 48.90 -1.51
C ALA A 210 -11.85 49.70 -2.08
N GLN A 211 -13.07 49.50 -1.58
CA GLN A 211 -14.24 50.28 -1.98
C GLN A 211 -14.06 51.79 -1.70
N ASN A 212 -13.30 52.15 -0.67
CA ASN A 212 -12.99 53.55 -0.38
C ASN A 212 -12.14 54.23 -1.47
N LEU A 213 -11.39 53.46 -2.27
CA LEU A 213 -10.51 53.97 -3.33
C LEU A 213 -11.23 54.18 -4.69
N LYS A 214 -12.48 53.71 -4.82
CA LYS A 214 -13.42 53.96 -5.94
C LYS A 214 -12.95 53.65 -7.38
N THR A 215 -11.80 53.00 -7.57
CA THR A 215 -11.23 52.77 -8.91
C THR A 215 -11.96 51.69 -9.71
N ILE A 216 -12.56 50.68 -9.05
CA ILE A 216 -13.13 49.48 -9.70
C ILE A 216 -14.42 48.99 -9.00
N MET A 217 -15.42 49.87 -8.91
CA MET A 217 -16.62 49.63 -8.08
C MET A 217 -17.45 48.39 -8.47
N TYR A 218 -17.59 48.10 -9.77
CA TYR A 218 -18.38 46.96 -10.26
C TYR A 218 -17.76 45.62 -9.86
N GLN A 219 -16.46 45.42 -10.12
CA GLN A 219 -15.77 44.18 -9.77
C GLN A 219 -15.71 43.96 -8.25
N LEU A 220 -15.62 45.04 -7.47
CA LEU A 220 -15.69 44.97 -6.01
C LEU A 220 -17.09 44.56 -5.52
N HIS A 221 -18.17 45.01 -6.16
CA HIS A 221 -19.52 44.55 -5.84
C HIS A 221 -19.71 43.07 -6.18
N GLU A 222 -19.28 42.64 -7.36
CA GLU A 222 -19.36 41.24 -7.78
C GLU A 222 -18.57 40.33 -6.83
N ARG A 223 -17.35 40.72 -6.44
CA ARG A 223 -16.55 39.99 -5.45
C ARG A 223 -17.21 39.97 -4.06
N GLN A 224 -17.90 41.04 -3.67
CA GLN A 224 -18.62 41.12 -2.39
C GLN A 224 -19.78 40.12 -2.33
N GLU A 225 -20.58 40.05 -3.41
CA GLU A 225 -21.68 39.08 -3.50
C GLU A 225 -21.16 37.64 -3.48
N LEU A 226 -20.07 37.36 -4.21
CA LEU A 226 -19.42 36.05 -4.20
C LEU A 226 -18.95 35.67 -2.79
N LEU A 227 -18.21 36.53 -2.10
CA LEU A 227 -17.72 36.25 -0.74
C LEU A 227 -18.87 36.07 0.26
N ALA A 228 -19.95 36.85 0.15
CA ALA A 228 -21.12 36.69 1.01
C ALA A 228 -21.83 35.35 0.78
N SER A 229 -21.97 34.92 -0.47
CA SER A 229 -22.53 33.59 -0.80
C SER A 229 -21.63 32.45 -0.30
N LEU A 230 -20.32 32.57 -0.49
CA LEU A 230 -19.33 31.59 -0.04
C LEU A 230 -19.34 31.48 1.48
N CYS A 231 -19.42 32.62 2.18
CA CYS A 231 -19.52 32.68 3.64
C CYS A 231 -20.76 31.93 4.14
N ALA A 232 -21.91 32.03 3.48
CA ALA A 232 -23.11 31.31 3.87
C ALA A 232 -22.93 29.78 3.75
N VAL A 233 -22.36 29.32 2.64
CA VAL A 233 -22.09 27.89 2.39
C VAL A 233 -21.09 27.34 3.43
N TRP A 234 -20.02 28.08 3.70
CA TRP A 234 -19.00 27.66 4.66
C TRP A 234 -19.52 27.66 6.10
N GLN A 235 -20.32 28.66 6.49
CA GLN A 235 -20.92 28.70 7.82
C GLN A 235 -21.88 27.53 8.04
N ASP A 236 -22.68 27.16 7.04
CA ASP A 236 -23.58 26.01 7.13
C ASP A 236 -22.82 24.69 7.24
N ALA A 237 -21.85 24.47 6.34
CA ALA A 237 -21.05 23.24 6.29
C ALA A 237 -20.22 23.00 7.56
N VAL A 238 -19.74 24.06 8.21
CA VAL A 238 -18.81 23.99 9.34
C VAL A 238 -19.50 24.34 10.67
N SER A 239 -20.83 24.53 10.67
CA SER A 239 -21.60 24.94 11.85
C SER A 239 -21.44 24.01 13.07
N TYR A 240 -21.28 22.70 12.82
CA TYR A 240 -21.13 21.67 13.85
C TYR A 240 -19.71 21.54 14.42
N ILE A 241 -18.71 22.08 13.74
CA ILE A 241 -17.30 21.93 14.14
C ILE A 241 -16.96 23.06 15.09
N PRO A 242 -16.55 22.84 16.35
CA PRO A 242 -16.16 23.94 17.25
C PRO A 242 -14.87 24.64 16.77
N PRO A 243 -14.62 25.90 17.15
CA PRO A 243 -13.38 26.58 16.76
C PRO A 243 -12.26 26.18 17.73
N LEU A 244 -11.03 26.07 17.26
CA LEU A 244 -9.89 25.71 18.11
C LEU A 244 -9.58 26.79 19.16
N TYR A 245 -9.82 28.05 18.83
CA TYR A 245 -9.65 29.20 19.73
C TYR A 245 -10.81 30.18 19.58
N ILE A 246 -10.86 31.18 20.46
CA ILE A 246 -11.96 32.15 20.51
C ILE A 246 -12.00 32.94 19.20
N MET A 247 -13.10 32.79 18.47
CA MET A 247 -13.35 33.45 17.19
C MET A 247 -14.61 34.32 17.28
N PRO A 248 -14.69 35.42 16.51
CA PRO A 248 -15.91 36.23 16.46
C PRO A 248 -17.08 35.42 15.91
N THR A 249 -18.31 35.78 16.27
CA THR A 249 -19.50 35.08 15.76
C THR A 249 -19.77 35.41 14.28
N SER A 250 -19.37 36.60 13.82
CA SER A 250 -19.44 37.01 12.42
C SER A 250 -18.13 36.72 11.70
N TRP A 251 -18.22 36.25 10.45
CA TRP A 251 -17.06 35.99 9.57
C TRP A 251 -16.72 37.19 8.67
N GLY A 252 -17.31 38.37 8.93
CA GLY A 252 -17.10 39.60 8.17
C GLY A 252 -18.40 40.13 7.54
N PRO A 253 -19.02 39.38 6.61
CA PRO A 253 -20.33 39.74 6.05
C PRO A 253 -21.41 39.81 7.13
N SER A 254 -22.27 40.81 7.07
CA SER A 254 -23.46 40.86 7.92
C SER A 254 -24.52 39.88 7.43
N LEU A 255 -25.47 39.52 8.30
CA LEU A 255 -26.63 38.71 7.89
C LEU A 255 -27.43 39.34 6.75
N PHE A 256 -27.43 40.69 6.68
CA PHE A 256 -28.04 41.42 5.58
C PHE A 256 -27.28 41.18 4.27
N ASP A 257 -25.95 41.29 4.28
CA ASP A 257 -25.11 41.08 3.09
C ASP A 257 -25.27 39.66 2.53
N ILE A 258 -25.36 38.66 3.42
CA ILE A 258 -25.60 37.26 3.09
C ILE A 258 -27.00 37.08 2.46
N ALA A 259 -28.03 37.68 3.06
CA ALA A 259 -29.39 37.62 2.54
C ALA A 259 -29.51 38.28 1.16
N THR A 260 -28.84 39.42 0.94
CA THR A 260 -28.83 40.12 -0.35
C THR A 260 -28.11 39.35 -1.45
N ALA A 261 -27.00 38.66 -1.12
CA ALA A 261 -26.29 37.82 -2.08
C ALA A 261 -27.18 36.63 -2.54
N HIS A 262 -27.92 36.01 -1.61
CA HIS A 262 -28.86 34.94 -1.94
C HIS A 262 -30.04 35.40 -2.80
N THR A 263 -30.57 36.62 -2.60
CA THR A 263 -31.62 37.14 -3.48
C THR A 263 -31.09 37.44 -4.87
N ASN A 264 -29.90 38.02 -4.98
CA ASN A 264 -29.31 38.40 -6.27
C ASN A 264 -28.92 37.17 -7.09
N GLN A 265 -28.42 36.10 -6.45
CA GLN A 265 -28.12 34.83 -7.12
C GLN A 265 -29.39 34.13 -7.66
N LYS A 266 -30.50 34.18 -6.91
CA LYS A 266 -31.81 33.67 -7.38
C LYS A 266 -32.37 34.49 -8.54
N HIS A 267 -32.20 35.81 -8.51
CA HIS A 267 -32.62 36.69 -9.62
C HIS A 267 -31.73 36.52 -10.87
N GLY A 268 -30.42 36.27 -10.71
CA GLY A 268 -29.51 35.94 -11.81
C GLY A 268 -29.81 34.60 -12.47
N PHE A 269 -30.22 33.59 -11.70
CA PHE A 269 -30.65 32.28 -12.22
C PHE A 269 -31.98 32.36 -13.00
N LEU A 270 -32.94 33.18 -12.54
CA LEU A 270 -34.22 33.39 -13.22
C LEU A 270 -34.09 34.24 -14.49
N ALA A 271 -33.09 35.12 -14.58
CA ALA A 271 -32.81 35.91 -15.78
C ALA A 271 -32.11 35.10 -16.89
N GLY A 272 -31.56 33.93 -16.58
CA GLY A 272 -30.90 33.03 -17.55
C GLY A 272 -31.79 31.90 -18.09
N ALA A 273 -33.07 31.84 -17.69
CA ALA A 273 -33.98 30.75 -18.03
C ALA A 273 -34.93 31.04 -19.22
N ASP A 274 -34.71 32.14 -19.94
CA ASP A 274 -35.46 32.48 -21.17
C ASP A 274 -34.47 32.60 -22.34
N GLU A 275 -34.02 31.46 -22.86
CA GLU A 275 -33.85 31.19 -24.29
C GLU A 275 -33.61 29.68 -24.46
N SER A 276 -34.69 28.95 -24.75
CA SER A 276 -34.62 27.67 -25.42
C SER A 276 -34.24 27.88 -26.88
N ASP A 277 -33.28 27.14 -27.43
CA ASP A 277 -33.61 26.35 -28.60
C ASP A 277 -32.68 25.16 -28.86
N LEU A 278 -33.33 24.12 -29.38
CA LEU A 278 -32.82 22.79 -29.66
C LEU A 278 -31.87 22.78 -30.86
N SER A 279 -30.74 22.09 -30.76
CA SER A 279 -30.15 21.45 -31.94
C SER A 279 -29.49 20.12 -31.55
N ASP A 280 -30.23 19.06 -31.86
CA ASP A 280 -29.76 17.69 -31.97
C ASP A 280 -28.68 17.63 -33.08
N SER A 281 -27.48 17.19 -32.76
CA SER A 281 -26.50 16.73 -33.76
C SER A 281 -25.58 15.69 -33.13
N ASP A 282 -25.98 14.44 -33.34
CA ASP A 282 -25.11 13.30 -33.58
C ASP A 282 -23.97 13.69 -34.54
N ASP A 283 -22.72 13.54 -34.09
CA ASP A 283 -21.66 13.15 -35.02
C ASP A 283 -20.63 12.26 -34.31
N SER A 284 -20.63 11.00 -34.74
CA SER A 284 -19.70 9.96 -34.36
C SER A 284 -18.34 10.18 -35.02
N LEU A 285 -17.25 10.32 -34.24
CA LEU A 285 -15.89 10.30 -34.80
C LEU A 285 -15.06 9.13 -34.28
N SER A 286 -14.81 8.23 -35.23
CA SER A 286 -13.99 7.03 -35.22
C SER A 286 -12.50 7.32 -34.98
N SER A 287 -11.94 6.49 -34.10
CA SER A 287 -10.63 5.80 -34.15
C SER A 287 -9.58 6.24 -35.19
N GLY A 288 -8.37 6.53 -34.68
CA GLY A 288 -7.13 6.63 -35.43
C GLY A 288 -5.92 6.42 -34.53
N GLY A 289 -5.79 5.23 -33.93
CA GLY A 289 -4.60 4.82 -33.18
C GLY A 289 -3.54 4.25 -34.12
N SER A 290 -2.41 4.95 -34.26
CA SER A 290 -1.23 4.48 -34.98
C SER A 290 -0.42 3.53 -34.10
N GLU A 291 -0.25 2.29 -34.56
CA GLU A 291 0.70 1.33 -34.03
C GLU A 291 2.14 1.79 -34.34
N GLY A 292 3.04 1.66 -33.35
CA GLY A 292 4.45 1.98 -33.47
C GLY A 292 5.29 0.98 -32.67
N SER A 293 5.73 -0.07 -33.38
CA SER A 293 6.89 -0.95 -33.19
C SER A 293 7.27 -1.39 -31.76
N GLY A 294 6.94 -2.64 -31.44
CA GLY A 294 7.38 -3.37 -30.25
C GLY A 294 8.58 -4.29 -30.50
N GLU A 295 9.64 -3.82 -31.17
CA GLU A 295 10.80 -4.68 -31.49
C GLU A 295 12.01 -4.45 -30.57
N ASP A 296 12.03 -3.37 -29.77
CA ASP A 296 13.21 -3.04 -28.96
C ASP A 296 13.19 -3.60 -27.52
N ALA A 297 12.02 -4.01 -27.00
CA ALA A 297 11.88 -4.51 -25.63
C ALA A 297 12.18 -6.02 -25.50
N GLU A 298 11.91 -6.82 -26.54
CA GLU A 298 12.25 -8.25 -26.56
C GLU A 298 13.77 -8.49 -26.51
N PHE A 299 14.57 -7.51 -26.96
CA PHE A 299 16.02 -7.60 -26.93
C PHE A 299 16.61 -7.42 -25.52
N MET A 300 15.95 -6.62 -24.66
CA MET A 300 16.43 -6.40 -23.29
C MET A 300 16.14 -7.58 -22.35
N ASP A 301 14.97 -8.21 -22.49
CA ASP A 301 14.61 -9.38 -21.68
C ASP A 301 15.49 -10.62 -22.02
N LEU A 302 15.88 -10.79 -23.28
CA LEU A 302 16.75 -11.90 -23.70
C LEU A 302 18.20 -11.74 -23.19
N VAL A 303 18.68 -10.50 -23.09
CA VAL A 303 20.03 -10.20 -22.58
C VAL A 303 20.11 -10.44 -21.06
N GLU A 304 19.02 -10.19 -20.32
CA GLU A 304 18.96 -10.45 -18.88
C GLU A 304 18.76 -11.93 -18.55
N GLU A 305 18.03 -12.68 -19.39
CA GLU A 305 17.88 -14.14 -19.26
C GLU A 305 19.19 -14.90 -19.53
N LEU A 306 20.05 -14.38 -20.42
CA LEU A 306 21.40 -14.90 -20.68
C LEU A 306 22.39 -14.59 -19.54
N ALA A 307 22.22 -13.48 -18.82
CA ALA A 307 23.08 -13.12 -17.70
C ALA A 307 22.82 -13.96 -16.43
N MET A 308 21.72 -14.71 -16.39
CA MET A 308 21.28 -15.54 -15.26
C MET A 308 21.67 -17.03 -15.42
N LEU A 309 22.35 -17.40 -16.51
CA LEU A 309 22.71 -18.77 -16.84
C LEU A 309 24.22 -19.11 -16.69
N ASP A 310 25.06 -18.16 -16.28
CA ASP A 310 26.49 -18.39 -15.92
C ASP A 310 26.72 -18.46 -14.40
#